data_AF-A0AAD8EL35-F1
#
_entry.id   AF-A0AAD8EL35-F1
#
_cell.length_a   1.000
_cell.length_b   1.000
_cell.length_c   1.000
_cell.angle_alpha   90.00
_cell.angle_beta   90.00
_cell.angle_gamma   90.00
#
_symmetry.space_group_name_H-M   'P 1'
#
loop_
_entity.id
_entity.type
_entity.pdbx_description
1 polymer ?
#
loop_
_entity_poly.entity_id
_entity_poly.type
_entity_poly.pdbx_seq_one_letter_code
_entity_poly.pdbx_strand_id
1 'polypeptide(L)'
;LLRVNAAGVVLILVCTLGDLSNPELRILTNQLDDIRHGGQEVEVKRLSIRGLLPETEYYMTYDGSTTMPACHETVTWIILNKPIYITKQQMFLLHVSIPKHILKLAETIKLVEIK
;
A
#
# COMPACT_ATOMS: atom_id res chain seq x y z
N LEU A 1 -1.49 -1.73 -3.02
CA LEU A 1 -2.95 -1.85 -3.19
C LEU A 1 -3.22 -3.22 -3.81
N LEU A 2 -3.82 -4.16 -3.08
CA LEU A 2 -4.24 -5.47 -3.61
C LEU A 2 -5.74 -5.38 -3.92
N ARG A 3 -6.18 -5.82 -5.11
CA ARG A 3 -7.59 -5.77 -5.56
C ARG A 3 -8.24 -7.15 -5.45
N VAL A 4 -9.43 -7.25 -4.84
CA VAL A 4 -10.26 -8.47 -4.79
C VAL A 4 -11.67 -8.16 -5.33
N ASN A 5 -12.30 -9.15 -5.97
CA ASN A 5 -13.48 -9.12 -6.85
C ASN A 5 -14.74 -8.37 -6.38
N ALA A 6 -15.54 -7.93 -7.37
CA ALA A 6 -16.97 -7.50 -7.45
C ALA A 6 -17.66 -6.74 -6.28
N ALA A 7 -17.36 -7.03 -5.02
CA ALA A 7 -17.56 -6.17 -3.86
C ALA A 7 -16.16 -5.80 -3.37
N GLY A 8 -15.63 -4.68 -3.85
CA GLY A 8 -14.19 -4.43 -3.81
C GLY A 8 -13.68 -4.26 -2.39
N VAL A 9 -13.04 -5.28 -1.82
CA VAL A 9 -12.36 -5.10 -0.52
C VAL A 9 -10.96 -4.55 -0.76
N VAL A 10 -10.61 -3.45 -0.09
CA VAL A 10 -9.29 -2.82 -0.19
C VAL A 10 -8.63 -2.80 1.18
N LEU A 11 -7.44 -3.39 1.27
CA LEU A 11 -6.63 -3.36 2.48
C LEU A 11 -5.66 -2.17 2.47
N ILE A 12 -5.67 -1.39 3.54
CA ILE A 12 -4.70 -0.34 3.83
C ILE A 12 -3.74 -0.83 4.90
N LEU A 13 -2.46 -0.76 4.56
CA LEU A 13 -1.34 -0.95 5.48
C LEU A 13 -0.74 0.42 5.79
N VAL A 14 -0.65 0.75 7.07
CA VAL A 14 0.05 1.95 7.54
C VAL A 14 1.54 1.64 7.65
N CYS A 15 2.37 2.57 7.16
CA CYS A 15 3.83 2.44 7.20
C CYS A 15 4.44 3.53 8.07
N THR A 16 5.37 3.16 8.95
CA THR A 16 6.11 4.09 9.82
C THR A 16 7.61 3.96 9.57
N LEU A 17 8.35 5.05 9.74
CA LEU A 17 9.81 5.01 9.64
C LEU A 17 10.41 4.21 10.79
N GLY A 18 11.34 3.32 10.47
CA GLY A 18 12.14 2.58 11.45
C GLY A 18 13.55 2.29 10.92
N ASP A 19 14.43 1.86 11.81
CA ASP A 19 15.80 1.46 11.44
C ASP A 19 15.83 0.13 10.68
N LEU A 20 14.89 -0.77 11.02
CA LEU A 20 14.68 -2.05 10.36
C LEU A 20 13.36 -2.05 9.59
N SER A 21 13.36 -2.71 8.43
CA SER A 21 12.17 -2.85 7.60
C SER A 21 11.61 -4.26 7.63
N ASN A 22 10.32 -4.37 7.29
CA ASN A 22 9.68 -5.64 7.06
C ASN A 22 10.41 -6.45 5.95
N PRO A 23 10.80 -7.72 6.19
CA PRO A 23 11.53 -8.53 5.22
C PRO A 23 10.78 -8.74 3.90
N GLU A 24 9.46 -8.93 3.94
CA GLU A 24 8.61 -9.11 2.75
C GLU A 24 8.51 -7.82 1.95
N LEU A 25 8.39 -6.67 2.64
CA LEU A 25 8.43 -5.38 1.97
C LEU A 25 9.76 -5.14 1.26
N ARG A 26 10.87 -5.61 1.83
CA ARG A 26 12.19 -5.50 1.20
C ARG A 26 12.29 -6.29 -0.11
N ILE A 27 11.65 -7.46 -0.19
CA ILE A 27 11.57 -8.22 -1.44
C ILE A 27 10.88 -7.37 -2.51
N LEU A 28 9.76 -6.72 -2.18
CA LEU A 28 9.05 -5.82 -3.08
C LEU A 28 9.92 -4.63 -3.50
N THR A 29 10.52 -3.92 -2.53
CA THR A 29 11.30 -2.71 -2.84
C THR A 29 12.53 -3.00 -3.68
N ASN A 30 13.15 -4.18 -3.54
CA ASN A 30 14.29 -4.58 -4.36
C ASN A 30 13.91 -4.79 -5.84
N GLN A 31 12.67 -5.22 -6.12
CA GLN A 31 12.20 -5.40 -7.50
C GLN A 31 11.80 -4.07 -8.15
N LEU A 32 11.54 -3.01 -7.36
CA LEU A 32 11.18 -1.70 -7.90
C LEU A 32 12.34 -1.02 -8.64
N ASP A 33 13.59 -1.33 -8.30
CA ASP A 33 14.76 -0.81 -9.00
C ASP A 33 14.87 -1.31 -10.46
N ASP A 34 14.24 -2.45 -10.75
CA ASP A 34 14.18 -3.05 -12.09
C ASP A 34 13.05 -2.46 -12.95
N ILE A 35 12.11 -1.73 -12.35
CA ILE A 35 10.98 -1.06 -13.04
C ILE A 35 11.36 0.41 -13.27
N ARG A 36 11.96 0.70 -14.42
CA ARG A 36 12.45 2.04 -14.78
C ARG A 36 11.49 2.82 -15.68
N HIS A 37 10.64 2.11 -16.42
CA HIS A 37 9.72 2.68 -17.39
C HIS A 37 8.29 2.19 -17.16
N GLY A 38 7.32 3.06 -17.45
CA GLY A 38 5.91 2.69 -17.39
C GLY A 38 5.60 1.53 -18.33
N GLY A 39 4.80 0.57 -17.84
CA GLY A 39 4.45 -0.64 -18.58
C GLY A 39 5.44 -1.80 -18.42
N GLN A 40 6.54 -1.61 -17.67
CA GLN A 40 7.39 -2.73 -17.25
C GLN A 40 6.75 -3.48 -16.08
N GLU A 41 6.85 -4.80 -16.16
CA GLU A 41 6.38 -5.71 -15.12
C GLU A 41 7.54 -6.61 -14.71
N VAL A 42 7.65 -6.86 -13.40
CA VAL A 42 8.66 -7.74 -12.81
C VAL A 42 7.95 -8.77 -11.95
N GLU A 43 8.33 -10.04 -12.13
CA GLU A 43 7.77 -11.15 -11.36
C GLU A 43 8.39 -11.17 -9.95
N VAL A 44 7.56 -10.97 -8.93
CA VAL A 44 8.01 -11.05 -7.53
C VAL A 44 7.93 -12.51 -7.06
N LYS A 45 9.08 -13.17 -6.93
CA LYS A 45 9.16 -14.54 -6.43
C LYS A 45 9.25 -14.54 -4.90
N ARG A 46 8.51 -15.47 -4.26
CA ARG A 46 8.58 -15.77 -2.81
C ARG A 46 8.09 -14.65 -1.87
N LEU A 47 7.04 -13.93 -2.26
CA LEU A 47 6.39 -12.97 -1.37
C LEU A 47 5.34 -13.67 -0.48
N SER A 48 5.48 -13.54 0.84
CA SER A 48 4.45 -13.94 1.79
C SER A 48 3.54 -12.76 2.12
N ILE A 49 2.28 -12.83 1.68
CA ILE A 49 1.28 -11.81 2.04
C ILE A 49 1.14 -11.72 3.56
N ARG A 50 1.08 -12.86 4.27
CA ARG A 50 0.98 -12.89 5.73
C ARG A 50 2.18 -12.24 6.42
N GLY A 51 3.39 -12.43 5.89
CA GLY A 51 4.60 -11.81 6.44
C GLY A 51 4.68 -10.30 6.21
N LEU A 52 3.98 -9.79 5.20
CA LEU A 52 3.84 -8.35 4.96
C LEU A 52 2.86 -7.70 5.93
N LEU A 53 1.88 -8.46 6.43
CA LEU A 53 0.88 -7.95 7.36
C LEU A 53 1.46 -7.78 8.76
N PRO A 54 1.09 -6.71 9.48
CA PRO A 54 1.39 -6.58 10.90
C PRO A 54 0.67 -7.69 11.68
N GLU A 55 1.33 -8.21 12.72
CA GLU A 55 0.70 -9.12 13.68
C GLU A 55 -0.28 -8.33 14.56
N THR A 56 -1.52 -8.22 14.10
CA THR A 56 -2.64 -7.57 14.79
C THR A 56 -3.95 -8.21 14.36
N GLU A 57 -4.89 -8.34 15.29
CA GLU A 57 -6.28 -8.66 15.00
C GLU A 57 -7.16 -7.40 14.95
N TYR A 58 -6.59 -6.25 15.34
CA TYR A 58 -7.29 -4.96 15.36
C TYR A 58 -7.22 -4.28 13.99
N TYR A 59 -8.39 -4.04 13.43
CA TYR A 59 -8.59 -3.31 12.19
C TYR A 59 -9.86 -2.46 12.27
N MET A 60 -9.96 -1.45 11.43
CA MET A 60 -11.15 -0.65 11.23
C MET A 60 -11.66 -0.86 9.81
N THR A 61 -12.98 -0.89 9.62
CA THR A 61 -13.59 -1.03 8.29
C THR A 61 -14.46 0.16 7.95
N TYR A 62 -14.37 0.62 6.71
CA TYR A 62 -15.15 1.75 6.21
C TYR A 62 -15.69 1.44 4.82
N ASP A 63 -16.97 1.72 4.59
CA ASP A 63 -17.52 1.72 3.24
C ASP A 63 -17.08 3.00 2.51
N GLY A 64 -16.68 2.86 1.26
CA GLY A 64 -16.15 3.96 0.46
C GLY A 64 -16.16 3.65 -1.03
N SER A 65 -15.47 4.51 -1.79
CA SER A 65 -15.37 4.42 -3.25
C SER A 65 -13.96 4.05 -3.71
N THR A 66 -13.83 3.64 -4.96
CA THR A 66 -12.52 3.36 -5.59
C THR A 66 -11.68 4.63 -5.70
N THR A 67 -10.39 4.57 -5.34
CA THR A 67 -9.43 5.68 -5.51
C THR A 67 -8.94 5.90 -6.95
N MET A 68 -9.47 5.17 -7.92
CA MET A 68 -9.20 5.32 -9.36
C MET A 68 -10.43 5.89 -10.08
N PRO A 69 -10.25 6.60 -11.20
CA PRO A 69 -11.35 7.28 -11.90
C PRO A 69 -12.36 6.25 -12.41
N ALA A 70 -13.46 6.15 -11.66
CA ALA A 70 -14.73 5.47 -11.93
C ALA A 70 -15.67 5.61 -10.71
N CYS A 71 -15.15 5.98 -9.53
CA CYS A 71 -15.90 6.37 -8.33
C CYS A 71 -17.09 5.45 -8.00
N HIS A 72 -16.93 4.13 -8.15
CA HIS A 72 -17.96 3.20 -7.73
C HIS A 72 -17.94 3.07 -6.21
N GLU A 73 -19.04 3.46 -5.56
CA GLU A 73 -19.31 3.32 -4.12
C GLU A 73 -19.64 1.87 -3.75
N THR A 74 -18.70 0.97 -4.01
CA THR A 74 -18.87 -0.49 -3.78
C THR A 74 -17.64 -1.08 -3.11
N VAL A 75 -16.86 -0.25 -2.40
CA VAL A 75 -15.58 -0.65 -1.82
C VAL A 75 -15.64 -0.63 -0.31
N THR A 76 -15.27 -1.75 0.33
CA THR A 76 -15.05 -1.80 1.78
C THR A 76 -13.55 -1.72 2.05
N TRP A 77 -13.14 -0.66 2.71
CA TRP A 77 -11.78 -0.42 3.16
C TRP A 77 -11.54 -1.15 4.48
N ILE A 78 -10.41 -1.84 4.60
CA ILE A 78 -9.92 -2.45 5.83
C ILE A 78 -8.61 -1.75 6.18
N ILE A 79 -8.56 -1.07 7.32
CA ILE A 79 -7.39 -0.32 7.81
C ILE A 79 -6.80 -1.08 8.99
N LEU A 80 -5.54 -1.49 8.89
CA LEU A 80 -4.85 -2.18 9.98
C LEU A 80 -4.25 -1.15 10.96
N ASN A 81 -4.63 -1.24 12.24
CA ASN A 81 -4.27 -0.25 13.27
C ASN A 81 -2.82 -0.36 13.75
N LYS A 82 -2.06 -1.33 13.24
CA LYS A 82 -0.65 -1.53 13.57
C LYS A 82 0.21 -1.25 12.34
N PRO A 83 1.18 -0.32 12.42
CA PRO A 83 2.01 0.00 11.28
C PRO A 83 3.06 -1.10 11.03
N ILE A 84 3.51 -1.19 9.78
CA ILE A 84 4.75 -1.87 9.41
C ILE A 84 5.89 -0.87 9.30
N TYR A 85 7.12 -1.31 9.53
CA TYR A 85 8.29 -0.43 9.49
C TYR A 85 8.95 -0.43 8.11
N ILE A 86 9.33 0.76 7.67
CA ILE A 86 10.05 1.00 6.42
C ILE A 86 11.29 1.85 6.70
N THR A 87 12.38 1.61 5.98
CA THR A 87 13.56 2.48 6.10
C THR A 87 13.38 3.76 5.28
N LYS A 88 14.17 4.80 5.62
CA LYS A 88 14.20 6.05 4.84
C LYS A 88 14.55 5.82 3.37
N GLN A 89 15.47 4.88 3.09
CA GLN A 89 15.85 4.52 1.73
C GLN A 89 14.67 3.91 0.96
N GLN A 90 13.93 2.97 1.56
CA GLN A 90 12.76 2.37 0.93
C GLN A 90 11.65 3.38 0.68
N MET A 91 11.41 4.29 1.64
CA MET A 91 10.46 5.38 1.46
C MET A 91 10.84 6.28 0.27
N PHE A 92 12.13 6.58 0.13
CA PHE A 92 12.65 7.33 -1.01
C PHE A 92 12.42 6.60 -2.34
N LEU A 93 12.76 5.31 -2.42
CA LEU A 93 12.53 4.48 -3.61
C LEU A 93 11.04 4.47 -4.02
N LEU A 94 10.14 4.25 -3.06
CA LEU A 94 8.69 4.31 -3.32
C LEU A 94 8.26 5.70 -3.82
N HIS A 95 8.83 6.77 -3.28
CA HIS A 95 8.49 8.13 -3.70
C HIS A 95 8.92 8.44 -5.14
N VAL A 96 10.06 7.89 -5.60
CA VAL A 96 10.55 8.12 -6.97
C VAL A 96 9.93 7.17 -7.99
N SER A 97 9.64 5.93 -7.61
CA SER A 97 9.07 4.92 -8.51
C SER A 97 7.57 5.09 -8.72
N ILE A 98 6.83 5.63 -7.76
CA ILE A 98 5.38 5.83 -7.89
C ILE A 98 5.10 7.13 -8.68
N PRO A 99 4.36 7.06 -9.81
CA PRO A 99 3.96 8.26 -10.55
C PRO A 99 3.24 9.26 -9.64
N LYS A 100 3.62 10.54 -9.74
CA LYS A 100 3.13 11.64 -8.87
C LYS A 100 1.59 11.74 -8.78
N HIS A 101 0.84 11.24 -9.77
CA HIS A 101 -0.62 11.22 -9.74
C HIS A 101 -1.20 10.28 -8.66
N ILE A 102 -0.51 9.19 -8.31
CA ILE A 102 -0.94 8.24 -7.27
C ILE A 102 -0.63 8.80 -5.88
N LEU A 103 0.46 9.56 -5.71
CA LEU A 103 0.84 10.16 -4.43
C LEU A 103 -0.18 11.22 -3.95
N LYS A 104 -0.77 12.01 -4.86
CA LYS A 104 -1.85 12.97 -4.53
C LYS A 104 -3.09 12.29 -3.91
N LEU A 105 -3.38 11.06 -4.31
CA LEU A 105 -4.51 10.30 -3.77
C LEU A 105 -4.23 9.86 -2.32
N ALA A 106 -2.99 9.50 -1.98
CA ALA A 106 -2.60 9.16 -0.62
C ALA A 106 -2.64 10.36 0.35
N GLU A 107 -2.32 11.57 -0.12
CA GLU A 107 -2.52 12.81 0.66
C GLU A 107 -4.00 13.14 0.86
N THR A 108 -4.86 12.78 -0.10
CA THR A 108 -6.30 12.97 0.01
C THR A 108 -6.92 12.01 1.03
N ILE A 109 -6.38 10.80 1.18
CA ILE A 109 -6.81 9.84 2.22
C ILE A 109 -6.42 10.33 3.62
N LYS A 110 -5.28 11.02 3.79
CA LYS A 110 -4.94 11.68 5.06
C LYS A 110 -5.94 12.76 5.48
N LEU A 111 -6.70 13.34 4.55
CA LEU A 111 -7.74 14.33 4.87
C LEU A 111 -9.06 13.70 5.34
N VAL A 112 -9.25 12.39 5.20
CA VAL A 112 -10.47 11.70 5.67
C VAL A 112 -10.35 11.28 7.14
N GLU A 113 -9.16 11.32 7.73
CA GLU A 113 -8.91 10.84 9.11
C GLU A 113 -8.80 11.95 10.17
N ILE A 114 -9.26 13.18 9.89
CA ILE A 114 -9.44 14.21 10.93
C ILE A 114 -10.76 14.96 10.72
N LYS A 115 -11.85 14.35 11.17
CA LYS A 115 -13.00 15.06 11.76
C LYS A 115 -13.73 14.16 12.73
#